data_AF-A0A1F3M0P5-F1
#
_entry.id   AF-A0A1F3M0P5-F1
#
_cell.length_a   1.000
_cell.length_b   1.000
_cell.length_c   1.000
_cell.angle_alpha   90.00
_cell.angle_beta   90.00
_cell.angle_gamma   90.00
#
_symmetry.space_group_name_H-M   'P 1'
#
loop_
_entity.id
_entity.type
_entity.pdbx_description
1 polymer ?
#
loop_
_entity_poly.entity_id
_entity_poly.type
_entity_poly.pdbx_seq_one_letter_code
_entity_poly.pdbx_strand_id
1 'polypeptide(L)'
;MNINIPYNLEFVNVVATFLEEVGGCYGADHVEKQRLRLIGEEAFYFIMVGIPNQDFSEMFQLRCMEMDDRLSLSFSNHGRPMNVREVKDFSVDDMEGTADGLSLRLLRGLCDELSFQNLGREGWELAIQFKFKNFKQILGDTEGAEQGTKPDISYDFTIRLTTYEDIPGIINLVYNTYRYSYPKPFAYDQALFQEEINSGRLLSLVVATADGKIIGHQAVMLKSPNLGEIGMAMIDPQYRRSRAFILLKKATFDEIKLKFPNLIIYVTTVTSHKASQAFMSGFTISMLELSLINNTSYVGMNTKAIRRESAVYGFMTFAEQKFSSCIYVPTEHVEMIGSLLHDSCFPVTLERNTGDFDEELSVFETVRDNSHHHTFLNFQKLGTDFATQLRKQTRLLQQEDMVTLYVSIPTHVNQPKVLDRVLMENGYFFSGLQPNSDGNWNLYYTNLLTQKFSFDDLQLFSPKAVELSNYMKALYYQTI
;
A
#
# COMPACT_ATOMS: atom_id res chain seq x y z
N MET A 1 -20.72 -6.94 10.17
CA MET A 1 -21.31 -5.66 10.63
C MET A 1 -20.69 -5.24 11.95
N ASN A 2 -20.58 -3.96 12.29
CA ASN A 2 -20.05 -3.49 13.57
C ASN A 2 -20.75 -2.23 14.09
N ILE A 3 -20.75 -2.03 15.40
CA ILE A 3 -21.15 -0.78 16.07
C ILE A 3 -20.05 -0.36 17.05
N ASN A 4 -19.84 0.95 17.19
CA ASN A 4 -18.95 1.54 18.18
C ASN A 4 -19.78 2.43 19.11
N ILE A 5 -19.75 2.18 20.41
CA ILE A 5 -20.56 2.89 21.42
C ILE A 5 -19.72 3.28 22.64
N PRO A 6 -20.11 4.30 23.42
CA PRO A 6 -19.40 4.64 24.66
C PRO A 6 -19.49 3.53 25.71
N TYR A 7 -18.52 3.49 26.64
CA TYR A 7 -18.56 2.61 27.83
C TYR A 7 -19.60 3.11 28.85
N ASN A 8 -20.89 2.92 28.52
CA ASN A 8 -22.00 3.32 29.38
C ASN A 8 -23.14 2.28 29.29
N LEU A 9 -23.58 1.78 30.45
CA LEU A 9 -24.64 0.78 30.59
C LEU A 9 -25.99 1.24 30.00
N GLU A 10 -26.24 2.55 29.86
CA GLU A 10 -27.44 3.08 29.21
C GLU A 10 -27.61 2.60 27.76
N PHE A 11 -26.51 2.19 27.10
CA PHE A 11 -26.54 1.65 25.73
C PHE A 11 -26.87 0.15 25.64
N VAL A 12 -27.18 -0.54 26.75
CA VAL A 12 -27.50 -1.98 26.75
C VAL A 12 -28.62 -2.33 25.78
N ASN A 13 -29.67 -1.50 25.69
CA ASN A 13 -30.77 -1.71 24.77
C ASN A 13 -30.37 -1.56 23.29
N VAL A 14 -29.37 -0.73 22.99
CA VAL A 14 -28.84 -0.57 21.62
C VAL A 14 -28.12 -1.85 21.22
N VAL A 15 -27.27 -2.40 22.10
CA VAL A 15 -26.57 -3.66 21.87
C VAL A 15 -27.55 -4.82 21.69
N ALA A 16 -28.48 -4.97 22.64
CA ALA A 16 -29.46 -6.04 22.66
C ALA A 16 -30.34 -6.04 21.40
N THR A 17 -30.85 -4.87 21.01
CA THR A 17 -31.68 -4.71 19.80
C THR A 17 -30.86 -4.90 18.52
N PHE A 18 -29.60 -4.45 18.50
CA PHE A 18 -28.71 -4.68 17.37
C PHE A 18 -28.49 -6.17 17.12
N LEU A 19 -28.20 -6.96 18.16
CA LEU A 19 -28.03 -8.40 18.02
C LEU A 19 -29.31 -9.12 17.62
N GLU A 20 -30.44 -8.73 18.22
CA GLU A 20 -31.76 -9.24 17.88
C GLU A 20 -32.07 -9.04 16.39
N GLU A 21 -31.93 -7.82 15.88
CA GLU A 21 -32.25 -7.51 14.48
C GLU A 21 -31.25 -8.11 13.50
N VAL A 22 -29.95 -8.08 13.82
CA VAL A 22 -28.92 -8.73 13.00
C VAL A 22 -29.15 -10.24 12.92
N GLY A 23 -29.47 -10.90 14.04
CA GLY A 23 -29.85 -12.31 14.03
C GLY A 23 -31.06 -12.58 13.14
N GLY A 24 -32.07 -11.72 13.18
CA GLY A 24 -33.24 -11.81 12.30
C GLY A 24 -32.87 -11.73 10.82
N CYS A 25 -31.92 -10.88 10.44
CA CYS A 25 -31.39 -10.86 9.07
C CYS A 25 -30.81 -12.23 8.67
N TYR A 26 -30.12 -12.89 9.61
CA TYR A 26 -29.46 -14.20 9.43
C TYR A 26 -30.38 -15.40 9.58
N GLY A 27 -31.69 -15.19 9.65
CA GLY A 27 -32.69 -16.25 9.70
C GLY A 27 -33.00 -16.77 11.11
N ALA A 28 -32.61 -16.04 12.16
CA ALA A 28 -33.03 -16.35 13.53
C ALA A 28 -34.57 -16.33 13.65
N ASP A 29 -35.15 -17.40 14.20
CA ASP A 29 -36.56 -17.46 14.54
C ASP A 29 -36.90 -16.53 15.74
N HIS A 30 -38.18 -16.39 16.09
CA HIS A 30 -38.58 -15.49 17.18
C HIS A 30 -37.93 -15.84 18.53
N VAL A 31 -37.72 -17.12 18.81
CA VAL A 31 -37.08 -17.59 20.06
C VAL A 31 -35.58 -17.31 20.02
N GLU A 32 -34.94 -17.53 18.88
CA GLU A 32 -33.51 -17.24 18.67
C GLU A 32 -33.23 -15.73 18.73
N LYS A 33 -34.14 -14.88 18.22
CA LYS A 33 -34.08 -13.42 18.35
C LYS A 33 -34.11 -12.99 19.82
N GLN A 34 -35.04 -13.53 20.61
CA GLN A 34 -35.10 -13.26 22.07
C GLN A 34 -33.85 -13.77 22.80
N ARG A 35 -33.31 -14.93 22.39
CA ARG A 35 -32.06 -15.47 22.93
C ARG A 35 -30.90 -14.51 22.69
N LEU A 36 -30.74 -14.02 21.46
CA LEU A 36 -29.69 -13.06 21.08
C LEU A 36 -29.81 -11.73 21.83
N ARG A 37 -31.04 -11.26 22.06
CA ARG A 37 -31.29 -10.08 22.87
C ARG A 37 -30.71 -10.26 24.28
N LEU A 38 -31.07 -11.36 24.95
CA LEU A 38 -30.61 -11.67 26.31
C LEU A 38 -29.08 -11.83 26.36
N ILE A 39 -28.48 -12.47 25.35
CA ILE A 39 -27.02 -12.55 25.22
C ILE A 39 -26.39 -11.16 25.15
N GLY A 40 -26.98 -10.23 24.38
CA GLY A 40 -26.50 -8.86 24.28
C GLY A 40 -26.55 -8.13 25.61
N GLU A 41 -27.64 -8.28 26.33
CA GLU A 41 -27.85 -7.72 27.67
C GLU A 41 -26.79 -8.24 28.64
N GLU A 42 -26.63 -9.56 28.75
CA GLU A 42 -25.72 -10.21 29.70
C GLU A 42 -24.24 -9.98 29.35
N ALA A 43 -23.87 -10.07 28.06
CA ALA A 43 -22.49 -9.85 27.63
C ALA A 43 -22.06 -8.40 27.83
N PHE A 44 -22.93 -7.45 27.46
CA PHE A 44 -22.63 -6.04 27.63
C PHE A 44 -22.58 -5.64 29.12
N TYR A 45 -23.51 -6.14 29.92
CA TYR A 45 -23.51 -5.91 31.37
C TYR A 45 -22.24 -6.47 32.01
N PHE A 46 -21.90 -7.73 31.72
CA PHE A 46 -20.69 -8.39 32.23
C PHE A 46 -19.41 -7.61 31.90
N ILE A 47 -19.30 -7.07 30.67
CA ILE A 47 -18.14 -6.27 30.27
C ILE A 47 -18.10 -4.94 31.01
N MET A 48 -19.23 -4.22 31.09
CA MET A 48 -19.28 -2.89 31.69
C MET A 48 -19.04 -2.91 33.20
N VAL A 49 -19.50 -3.94 33.91
CA VAL A 49 -19.22 -4.12 35.34
C VAL A 49 -17.74 -4.43 35.59
N GLY A 50 -17.09 -5.17 34.68
CA GLY A 50 -15.67 -5.50 34.77
C GLY A 50 -14.71 -4.32 34.49
N ILE A 51 -15.23 -3.17 34.06
CA ILE A 51 -14.43 -2.00 33.70
C ILE A 51 -14.51 -0.95 34.84
N PRO A 52 -13.38 -0.53 35.43
CA PRO A 52 -13.39 0.47 36.49
C PRO A 52 -13.92 1.82 35.98
N ASN A 53 -14.65 2.57 36.82
CA ASN A 53 -15.10 3.93 36.54
C ASN A 53 -13.91 4.86 36.23
N GLN A 54 -13.51 4.92 34.96
CA GLN A 54 -12.53 5.83 34.40
C GLN A 54 -13.10 6.39 33.11
N ASP A 55 -12.78 7.65 32.81
CA ASP A 55 -13.12 8.26 31.52
C ASP A 55 -12.27 7.60 30.42
N PHE A 56 -12.85 6.60 29.75
CA PHE A 56 -12.28 6.06 28.52
C PHE A 56 -12.65 6.99 27.37
N SER A 57 -11.65 7.58 26.71
CA SER A 57 -11.83 8.26 25.43
C SER A 57 -12.06 7.29 24.27
N GLU A 58 -11.84 5.99 24.51
CA GLU A 58 -12.01 4.93 23.53
C GLU A 58 -13.45 4.41 23.51
N MET A 59 -13.88 3.95 22.35
CA MET A 59 -15.22 3.41 22.14
C MET A 59 -15.21 1.89 22.29
N PHE A 60 -16.25 1.34 22.92
CA PHE A 60 -16.52 -0.08 22.96
C PHE A 60 -16.97 -0.56 21.56
N GLN A 61 -16.35 -1.62 21.03
CA GLN A 61 -16.67 -2.15 19.71
C GLN A 61 -17.35 -3.51 19.80
N LEU A 62 -18.54 -3.61 19.17
CA LEU A 62 -19.23 -4.87 18.93
C LEU A 62 -19.20 -5.20 17.44
N ARG A 63 -18.63 -6.36 17.11
CA ARG A 63 -18.59 -6.92 15.75
C ARG A 63 -19.50 -8.13 15.65
N CYS A 64 -20.22 -8.21 14.55
CA CYS A 64 -20.99 -9.37 14.16
C CYS A 64 -20.44 -9.89 12.83
N MET A 65 -19.93 -11.12 12.85
CA MET A 65 -19.23 -11.78 11.77
C MET A 65 -20.04 -13.00 11.33
N GLU A 66 -20.36 -13.04 10.05
CA GLU A 66 -20.90 -14.23 9.40
C GLU A 66 -19.78 -15.26 9.24
N MET A 67 -20.06 -16.52 9.56
CA MET A 67 -19.21 -17.67 9.27
C MET A 67 -20.03 -18.70 8.51
N ASP A 68 -19.40 -19.76 7.99
CA ASP A 68 -20.02 -20.76 7.11
C ASP A 68 -21.38 -21.27 7.61
N ASP A 69 -21.47 -21.66 8.89
CA ASP A 69 -22.65 -22.27 9.49
C ASP A 69 -23.17 -21.57 10.75
N ARG A 70 -22.67 -20.35 11.04
CA ARG A 70 -22.92 -19.68 12.32
C ARG A 70 -22.71 -18.18 12.25
N LEU A 71 -23.22 -17.50 13.27
CA LEU A 71 -22.96 -16.09 13.52
C LEU A 71 -22.01 -15.95 14.71
N SER A 72 -20.93 -15.19 14.57
CA SER A 72 -19.98 -14.89 15.64
C SER A 72 -20.08 -13.43 16.06
N LEU A 73 -20.28 -13.21 17.35
CA LEU A 73 -20.24 -11.90 17.99
C LEU A 73 -18.89 -11.72 18.67
N SER A 74 -18.26 -10.57 18.47
CA SER A 74 -16.98 -10.20 19.07
C SER A 74 -17.15 -8.86 19.79
N PHE A 75 -16.96 -8.88 21.10
CA PHE A 75 -16.96 -7.70 21.96
C PHE A 75 -15.50 -7.38 22.27
N SER A 76 -14.96 -6.31 21.68
CA SER A 76 -13.57 -5.89 21.85
C SER A 76 -13.48 -4.71 22.80
N ASN A 77 -12.60 -4.80 23.80
CA ASN A 77 -12.38 -3.74 24.78
C ASN A 77 -10.91 -3.62 25.25
N HIS A 78 -10.50 -2.39 25.56
CA HIS A 78 -9.18 -2.06 26.11
C HIS A 78 -9.18 -1.93 27.64
N GLY A 79 -10.21 -2.48 28.30
CA GLY A 79 -10.27 -2.54 29.75
C GLY A 79 -9.20 -3.46 30.34
N ARG A 80 -9.11 -3.54 31.68
CA ARG A 80 -8.20 -4.48 32.34
C ARG A 80 -8.49 -5.92 31.84
N PRO A 81 -7.46 -6.72 31.50
CA PRO A 81 -7.66 -8.11 31.14
C PRO A 81 -8.38 -8.86 32.26
N MET A 82 -9.56 -9.39 31.96
CA MET A 82 -10.38 -10.14 32.91
C MET A 82 -9.88 -11.57 33.03
N ASN A 83 -9.56 -12.04 34.24
CA ASN A 83 -9.27 -13.45 34.49
C ASN A 83 -10.58 -14.20 34.78
N VAL A 84 -11.21 -14.75 33.75
CA VAL A 84 -12.48 -15.50 33.82
C VAL A 84 -12.43 -16.67 34.81
N ARG A 85 -11.24 -17.20 35.13
CA ARG A 85 -11.07 -18.29 36.11
C ARG A 85 -11.24 -17.84 37.56
N GLU A 86 -11.20 -16.53 37.82
CA GLU A 86 -11.35 -15.94 39.15
C GLU A 86 -12.78 -15.42 39.42
N VAL A 87 -13.67 -15.46 38.41
CA VAL A 87 -15.08 -15.10 38.59
C VAL A 87 -15.77 -16.19 39.42
N LYS A 88 -16.36 -15.80 40.54
CA LYS A 88 -17.08 -16.73 41.44
C LYS A 88 -18.34 -17.25 40.78
N ASP A 89 -18.66 -18.52 41.01
CA ASP A 89 -19.96 -19.08 40.62
C ASP A 89 -21.11 -18.36 41.34
N PHE A 90 -22.25 -18.22 40.64
CA PHE A 90 -23.45 -17.61 41.21
C PHE A 90 -23.93 -18.35 42.46
N SER A 91 -24.19 -17.59 43.52
CA SER A 91 -24.78 -18.07 44.77
C SER A 91 -26.00 -17.23 45.16
N VAL A 92 -27.09 -17.89 45.53
CA VAL A 92 -28.31 -17.23 46.03
C VAL A 92 -28.06 -16.53 47.37
N ASP A 93 -27.06 -16.98 48.13
CA ASP A 93 -26.68 -16.39 49.42
C ASP A 93 -25.83 -15.11 49.28
N ASP A 94 -25.30 -14.82 48.07
CA ASP A 94 -24.49 -13.64 47.76
C ASP A 94 -24.82 -13.14 46.33
N MET A 95 -26.04 -12.66 46.15
CA MET A 95 -26.53 -12.25 44.83
C MET A 95 -25.76 -11.07 44.22
N GLU A 96 -25.36 -10.09 45.03
CA GLU A 96 -24.59 -8.92 44.55
C GLU A 96 -23.13 -9.29 44.27
N GLY A 97 -22.48 -10.08 45.12
CA GLY A 97 -21.07 -10.47 44.97
C GLY A 97 -20.83 -11.56 43.92
N THR A 98 -21.88 -12.16 43.37
CA THR A 98 -21.79 -13.25 42.37
C THR A 98 -22.60 -13.00 41.09
N ALA A 99 -23.08 -11.77 40.88
CA ALA A 99 -23.83 -11.37 39.69
C ALA A 99 -23.07 -11.68 38.37
N ASP A 100 -21.75 -11.45 38.34
CA ASP A 100 -20.89 -11.78 37.19
C ASP A 100 -20.91 -13.28 36.85
N GLY A 101 -20.98 -14.13 37.89
CA GLY A 101 -21.10 -15.58 37.75
C GLY A 101 -22.43 -16.00 37.16
N LEU A 102 -23.51 -15.23 37.40
CA LEU A 102 -24.81 -15.46 36.79
C LEU A 102 -24.78 -15.11 35.30
N SER A 103 -24.26 -13.94 34.93
CA SER A 103 -24.14 -13.52 33.53
C SER A 103 -23.30 -14.50 32.73
N LEU A 104 -22.15 -14.95 33.25
CA LEU A 104 -21.34 -15.98 32.57
C LEU A 104 -22.07 -17.32 32.45
N ARG A 105 -22.84 -17.72 33.46
CA ARG A 105 -23.63 -18.95 33.42
C ARG A 105 -24.74 -18.87 32.37
N LEU A 106 -25.42 -17.73 32.27
CA LEU A 106 -26.42 -17.46 31.25
C LEU A 106 -25.79 -17.50 29.86
N LEU A 107 -24.69 -16.78 29.64
CA LEU A 107 -23.98 -16.79 28.35
C LEU A 107 -23.59 -18.21 27.93
N ARG A 108 -22.99 -19.00 28.83
CA ARG A 108 -22.65 -20.41 28.55
C ARG A 108 -23.85 -21.29 28.23
N GLY A 109 -25.03 -20.99 28.77
CA GLY A 109 -26.27 -21.72 28.48
C GLY A 109 -27.00 -21.27 27.22
N LEU A 110 -26.75 -20.05 26.75
CA LEU A 110 -27.47 -19.43 25.63
C LEU A 110 -26.67 -19.45 24.32
N CYS A 111 -25.36 -19.69 24.37
CA CYS A 111 -24.49 -19.80 23.20
C CYS A 111 -24.08 -21.23 22.86
N ASP A 112 -23.59 -21.42 21.64
CA ASP A 112 -22.98 -22.68 21.21
C ASP A 112 -21.48 -22.70 21.58
N GLU A 113 -20.80 -21.56 21.47
CA GLU A 113 -19.39 -21.43 21.84
C GLU A 113 -19.12 -20.05 22.47
N LEU A 114 -18.37 -20.05 23.58
CA LEU A 114 -17.93 -18.86 24.29
C LEU A 114 -16.41 -18.92 24.45
N SER A 115 -15.69 -17.91 23.97
CA SER A 115 -14.24 -17.82 24.10
C SER A 115 -13.77 -16.43 24.50
N PHE A 116 -12.65 -16.39 25.21
CA PHE A 116 -11.99 -15.16 25.65
C PHE A 116 -10.59 -15.12 25.06
N GLN A 117 -10.28 -14.06 24.32
CA GLN A 117 -9.00 -13.91 23.64
C GLN A 117 -8.28 -12.69 24.18
N ASN A 118 -7.03 -12.87 24.60
CA ASN A 118 -6.14 -11.77 24.98
C ASN A 118 -5.37 -11.32 23.73
N LEU A 119 -5.59 -10.07 23.30
CA LEU A 119 -4.97 -9.49 22.10
C LEU A 119 -3.74 -8.61 22.43
N GLY A 120 -3.20 -8.74 23.65
CA GLY A 120 -2.02 -8.01 24.09
C GLY A 120 -2.29 -6.52 24.27
N ARG A 121 -1.66 -5.68 23.41
CA ARG A 121 -1.82 -4.23 23.48
C ARG A 121 -3.15 -3.73 22.92
N GLU A 122 -3.81 -4.55 22.10
CA GLU A 122 -5.12 -4.27 21.50
C GLU A 122 -6.29 -4.68 22.41
N GLY A 123 -6.02 -4.89 23.70
CA GLY A 123 -7.02 -5.26 24.70
C GLY A 123 -7.37 -6.75 24.72
N TRP A 124 -8.63 -7.05 25.03
CA TRP A 124 -9.18 -8.41 25.02
C TRP A 124 -10.51 -8.46 24.27
N GLU A 125 -10.89 -9.68 23.87
CA GLU A 125 -12.09 -9.95 23.10
C GLU A 125 -12.91 -11.09 23.73
N LEU A 126 -14.21 -10.84 23.91
CA LEU A 126 -15.21 -11.88 24.17
C LEU A 126 -15.87 -12.27 22.86
N ALA A 127 -15.63 -13.51 22.42
CA ALA A 127 -16.23 -14.05 21.21
C ALA A 127 -17.32 -15.07 21.57
N ILE A 128 -18.52 -14.87 21.03
CA ILE A 128 -19.70 -15.71 21.29
C ILE A 128 -20.29 -16.16 19.96
N GLN A 129 -20.43 -17.47 19.75
CA GLN A 129 -20.92 -18.03 18.50
C GLN A 129 -22.27 -18.71 18.67
N PHE A 130 -23.11 -18.61 17.62
CA PHE A 130 -24.46 -19.16 17.60
C PHE A 130 -24.77 -19.80 16.25
N LYS A 131 -25.41 -20.97 16.31
CA LYS A 131 -26.07 -21.61 15.18
C LYS A 131 -27.56 -21.30 15.25
N PHE A 132 -28.13 -20.91 14.11
CA PHE A 132 -29.57 -20.76 13.95
C PHE A 132 -30.13 -21.95 13.19
N LYS A 133 -31.36 -22.34 13.49
CA LYS A 133 -32.04 -23.42 12.77
C LYS A 133 -32.21 -23.12 11.28
N ASN A 134 -32.52 -21.87 10.95
CA ASN A 134 -32.73 -21.40 9.58
C ASN A 134 -31.62 -20.44 9.14
N PHE A 135 -30.37 -20.72 9.55
CA PHE A 135 -29.24 -19.85 9.23
C PHE A 135 -29.18 -19.58 7.73
N LYS A 136 -29.21 -18.30 7.37
CA LYS A 136 -29.13 -17.82 6.01
C LYS A 136 -27.94 -16.88 5.90
N GLN A 137 -26.96 -17.28 5.10
CA GLN A 137 -25.88 -16.39 4.69
C GLN A 137 -26.43 -15.17 3.93
N ILE A 138 -25.95 -13.98 4.30
CA ILE A 138 -26.39 -12.71 3.70
C ILE A 138 -25.22 -12.05 2.99
N LEU A 139 -24.06 -12.05 3.64
CA LEU A 139 -22.78 -11.70 3.07
C LEU A 139 -22.31 -12.93 2.31
N GLY A 140 -23.02 -13.26 1.23
CA GLY A 140 -22.72 -14.43 0.41
C GLY A 140 -21.23 -14.50 0.13
N ASP A 141 -20.66 -15.70 0.29
CA ASP A 141 -19.24 -16.04 0.14
C ASP A 141 -18.37 -14.88 -0.32
N THR A 142 -17.88 -14.09 0.64
CA THR A 142 -16.64 -13.33 0.40
C THR A 142 -15.42 -14.25 0.44
N GLU A 143 -15.64 -15.56 0.59
CA GLU A 143 -14.74 -16.65 0.19
C GLU A 143 -15.17 -17.29 -1.13
N GLY A 144 -15.77 -16.50 -2.02
CA GLY A 144 -16.10 -16.84 -3.40
C GLY A 144 -15.09 -16.27 -4.40
N ALA A 145 -13.79 -16.24 -4.08
CA ALA A 145 -12.79 -16.44 -5.13
C ALA A 145 -12.67 -17.95 -5.40
N GLU A 146 -13.82 -18.62 -5.54
CA GLU A 146 -13.85 -19.94 -6.11
C GLU A 146 -13.13 -19.85 -7.45
N GLN A 147 -12.21 -20.79 -7.61
CA GLN A 147 -11.76 -21.25 -8.89
C GLN A 147 -13.01 -21.74 -9.64
N GLY A 148 -13.77 -20.81 -10.22
CA GLY A 148 -14.78 -21.13 -11.20
C GLY A 148 -14.10 -21.96 -12.26
N THR A 149 -14.51 -23.21 -12.37
CA THR A 149 -14.18 -24.09 -13.48
C THR A 149 -14.37 -23.29 -14.76
N LYS A 150 -13.25 -23.08 -15.44
CA LYS A 150 -13.11 -22.26 -16.64
C LYS A 150 -14.17 -22.64 -17.67
N PRO A 151 -15.08 -21.74 -18.04
CA PRO A 151 -15.57 -21.78 -19.39
C PRO A 151 -14.39 -21.39 -20.31
N ASP A 152 -14.14 -22.19 -21.34
CA ASP A 152 -13.24 -21.85 -22.44
C ASP A 152 -13.93 -20.76 -23.28
N ILE A 153 -14.07 -19.57 -22.69
CA ILE A 153 -14.70 -18.43 -23.34
C ILE A 153 -13.63 -17.82 -24.23
N SER A 154 -13.83 -17.96 -25.54
CA SER A 154 -13.29 -16.98 -26.48
C SER A 154 -13.87 -15.63 -26.10
N TYR A 155 -13.11 -14.84 -25.35
CA TYR A 155 -13.52 -13.50 -24.98
C TYR A 155 -13.33 -12.60 -26.20
N ASP A 156 -14.41 -12.32 -26.92
CA ASP A 156 -14.41 -11.25 -27.92
C ASP A 156 -14.36 -9.92 -27.17
N PHE A 157 -13.17 -9.31 -27.19
CA PHE A 157 -12.93 -7.96 -26.69
C PHE A 157 -12.12 -7.16 -27.70
N THR A 158 -12.27 -5.84 -27.61
CA THR A 158 -11.54 -4.86 -28.41
C THR A 158 -10.61 -4.05 -27.50
N ILE A 159 -9.53 -3.56 -28.08
CA ILE A 159 -8.57 -2.69 -27.40
C ILE A 159 -8.46 -1.42 -28.21
N ARG A 160 -8.65 -0.29 -27.55
CA ARG A 160 -8.68 1.02 -28.19
C ARG A 160 -8.34 2.12 -27.18
N LEU A 161 -8.12 3.31 -27.71
CA LEU A 161 -8.08 4.53 -26.91
C LEU A 161 -9.41 4.72 -26.18
N THR A 162 -9.30 5.25 -24.97
CA THR A 162 -10.43 5.59 -24.12
C THR A 162 -11.28 6.72 -24.73
N THR A 163 -12.60 6.55 -24.69
CA THR A 163 -13.58 7.61 -24.97
C THR A 163 -14.26 8.05 -23.68
N TYR A 164 -15.03 9.14 -23.74
CA TYR A 164 -15.74 9.69 -22.57
C TYR A 164 -16.71 8.67 -21.95
N GLU A 165 -17.35 7.85 -22.78
CA GLU A 165 -18.32 6.83 -22.38
C GLU A 165 -17.68 5.67 -21.60
N ASP A 166 -16.38 5.44 -21.77
CA ASP A 166 -15.66 4.36 -21.07
C ASP A 166 -15.30 4.73 -19.63
N ILE A 167 -15.19 6.03 -19.32
CA ILE A 167 -14.65 6.52 -18.04
C ILE A 167 -15.39 5.96 -16.83
N PRO A 168 -16.74 5.89 -16.79
CA PRO A 168 -17.45 5.23 -15.69
C PRO A 168 -17.03 3.77 -15.49
N GLY A 169 -16.78 3.04 -16.58
CA GLY A 169 -16.28 1.66 -16.54
C GLY A 169 -14.86 1.57 -15.96
N ILE A 170 -13.99 2.53 -16.30
CA ILE A 170 -12.64 2.63 -15.75
C ILE A 170 -12.69 2.92 -14.24
N ILE A 171 -13.50 3.89 -13.80
CA ILE A 171 -13.67 4.23 -12.38
C ILE A 171 -14.13 2.99 -11.59
N ASN A 172 -15.10 2.24 -12.11
CA ASN A 172 -15.54 0.99 -11.51
C ASN A 172 -14.41 -0.04 -11.43
N LEU A 173 -13.59 -0.16 -12.48
CA LEU A 173 -12.45 -1.08 -12.49
C LEU A 173 -11.38 -0.67 -11.45
N VAL A 174 -11.09 0.63 -11.31
CA VAL A 174 -10.20 1.17 -10.27
C VAL A 174 -10.74 0.83 -8.89
N TYR A 175 -12.01 1.15 -8.63
CA TYR A 175 -12.66 0.88 -7.35
C TYR A 175 -12.71 -0.62 -7.01
N ASN A 176 -12.97 -1.48 -8.00
CA ASN A 176 -12.98 -2.93 -7.79
C ASN A 176 -11.58 -3.50 -7.53
N THR A 177 -10.53 -2.85 -8.02
CA THR A 177 -9.15 -3.30 -7.84
C THR A 177 -8.52 -2.76 -6.55
N TYR A 178 -8.75 -1.49 -6.24
CA TYR A 178 -8.03 -0.76 -5.20
C TYR A 178 -8.95 -0.12 -4.14
N ARG A 179 -10.28 -0.21 -4.27
CA ARG A 179 -11.22 0.59 -3.48
C ARG A 179 -10.83 2.06 -3.55
N TYR A 180 -10.56 2.72 -2.42
CA TYR A 180 -10.06 4.11 -2.38
C TYR A 180 -8.56 4.21 -2.11
N SER A 181 -7.81 3.09 -2.18
CA SER A 181 -6.37 3.07 -1.91
C SER A 181 -5.49 3.44 -3.11
N TYR A 182 -6.08 3.62 -4.31
CA TYR A 182 -5.32 4.15 -5.46
C TYR A 182 -4.97 5.64 -5.23
N PRO A 183 -3.68 6.03 -5.34
CA PRO A 183 -3.22 7.34 -4.84
C PRO A 183 -3.55 8.53 -5.75
N LYS A 184 -4.04 8.30 -6.98
CA LYS A 184 -4.33 9.39 -7.93
C LYS A 184 -5.83 9.73 -7.90
N PRO A 185 -6.25 10.91 -7.38
CA PRO A 185 -7.66 11.25 -7.22
C PRO A 185 -8.45 11.29 -8.54
N PHE A 186 -7.82 11.72 -9.64
CA PHE A 186 -8.47 11.78 -10.96
C PHE A 186 -9.00 10.41 -11.42
N ALA A 187 -8.47 9.31 -10.90
CA ALA A 187 -8.92 7.95 -11.23
C ALA A 187 -10.33 7.62 -10.73
N TYR A 188 -10.92 8.46 -9.87
CA TYR A 188 -12.25 8.29 -9.29
C TYR A 188 -13.27 9.35 -9.73
N ASP A 189 -12.84 10.32 -10.53
CA ASP A 189 -13.70 11.42 -10.97
C ASP A 189 -13.73 11.51 -12.50
N GLN A 190 -14.93 11.45 -13.06
CA GLN A 190 -15.10 11.38 -14.51
C GLN A 190 -14.64 12.65 -15.23
N ALA A 191 -14.88 13.83 -14.65
CA ALA A 191 -14.51 15.10 -15.25
C ALA A 191 -13.00 15.30 -15.22
N LEU A 192 -12.36 15.02 -14.07
CA LEU A 192 -10.90 15.11 -13.94
C LEU A 192 -10.19 14.09 -14.85
N PHE A 193 -10.70 12.86 -14.94
CA PHE A 193 -10.14 11.86 -15.86
C PHE A 193 -10.21 12.33 -17.31
N GLN A 194 -11.35 12.89 -17.73
CA GLN A 194 -11.51 13.42 -19.08
C GLN A 194 -10.59 14.62 -19.32
N GLU A 195 -10.36 15.48 -18.33
CA GLU A 195 -9.43 16.60 -18.42
C GLU A 195 -8.00 16.12 -18.65
N GLU A 196 -7.55 15.08 -17.95
CA GLU A 196 -6.22 14.49 -18.13
C GLU A 196 -6.03 13.94 -19.55
N ILE A 197 -7.08 13.33 -20.14
CA ILE A 197 -7.06 12.91 -21.55
C ILE A 197 -6.99 14.14 -22.47
N ASN A 198 -7.89 15.10 -22.31
CA ASN A 198 -8.04 16.26 -23.20
C ASN A 198 -6.81 17.17 -23.20
N SER A 199 -6.15 17.30 -22.05
CA SER A 199 -4.92 18.08 -21.90
C SER A 199 -3.67 17.37 -22.43
N GLY A 200 -3.80 16.12 -22.89
CA GLY A 200 -2.68 15.30 -23.35
C GLY A 200 -1.76 14.84 -22.21
N ARG A 201 -2.19 14.95 -20.94
CA ARG A 201 -1.44 14.44 -19.78
C ARG A 201 -1.62 12.95 -19.56
N LEU A 202 -2.63 12.33 -20.19
CA LEU A 202 -2.94 10.91 -20.06
C LEU A 202 -3.15 10.24 -21.43
N LEU A 203 -2.27 9.32 -21.79
CA LEU A 203 -2.54 8.33 -22.84
C LEU A 203 -3.23 7.13 -22.21
N SER A 204 -4.54 6.98 -22.44
CA SER A 204 -5.37 5.95 -21.80
C SER A 204 -5.93 4.97 -22.84
N LEU A 205 -5.81 3.68 -22.55
CA LEU A 205 -6.38 2.59 -23.35
C LEU A 205 -7.25 1.70 -22.48
N VAL A 206 -8.30 1.16 -23.08
CA VAL A 206 -9.24 0.22 -22.46
C VAL A 206 -9.31 -1.10 -23.21
N VAL A 207 -9.71 -2.14 -22.48
CA VAL A 207 -10.20 -3.39 -23.03
C VAL A 207 -11.72 -3.40 -22.82
N ALA A 208 -12.47 -3.45 -23.91
CA ALA A 208 -13.93 -3.44 -23.90
C ALA A 208 -14.50 -4.72 -24.52
N THR A 209 -15.46 -5.36 -23.86
CA THR A 209 -16.23 -6.48 -24.43
C THR A 209 -17.20 -5.99 -25.51
N ALA A 210 -17.81 -6.92 -26.25
CA ALA A 210 -18.76 -6.61 -27.32
C ALA A 210 -20.00 -5.80 -26.83
N ASP A 211 -20.40 -5.97 -25.58
CA ASP A 211 -21.49 -5.22 -24.92
C ASP A 211 -21.01 -3.88 -24.30
N GLY A 212 -19.75 -3.50 -24.50
CA GLY A 212 -19.21 -2.21 -24.05
C GLY A 212 -18.73 -2.20 -22.59
N LYS A 213 -18.72 -3.33 -21.88
CA LYS A 213 -18.17 -3.42 -20.52
C LYS A 213 -16.65 -3.25 -20.56
N ILE A 214 -16.13 -2.32 -19.77
CA ILE A 214 -14.69 -2.15 -19.57
C ILE A 214 -14.17 -3.21 -18.62
N ILE A 215 -13.30 -4.09 -19.14
CA ILE A 215 -12.71 -5.22 -18.40
C ILE A 215 -11.20 -5.06 -18.19
N GLY A 216 -10.61 -4.01 -18.74
CA GLY A 216 -9.18 -3.74 -18.62
C GLY A 216 -8.86 -2.29 -18.91
N HIS A 217 -7.79 -1.79 -18.29
CA HIS A 217 -7.30 -0.43 -18.51
C HIS A 217 -5.79 -0.38 -18.27
N GLN A 218 -5.10 0.49 -19.02
CA GLN A 218 -3.70 0.85 -18.81
C GLN A 218 -3.50 2.28 -19.31
N ALA A 219 -2.68 3.05 -18.60
CA ALA A 219 -2.40 4.42 -19.01
C ALA A 219 -0.94 4.81 -18.85
N VAL A 220 -0.54 5.83 -19.60
CA VAL A 220 0.72 6.55 -19.44
C VAL A 220 0.40 7.97 -19.01
N MET A 221 0.84 8.36 -17.82
CA MET A 221 0.72 9.71 -17.26
C MET A 221 1.96 10.50 -17.67
N LEU A 222 1.80 11.42 -18.62
CA LEU A 222 2.89 12.22 -19.15
C LEU A 222 3.25 13.35 -18.17
N LYS A 223 4.52 13.39 -17.80
CA LYS A 223 5.11 14.45 -16.97
C LYS A 223 5.70 15.58 -17.83
N SER A 224 6.16 15.22 -19.02
CA SER A 224 6.65 16.14 -20.04
C SER A 224 6.55 15.45 -21.42
N PRO A 225 6.87 16.14 -22.53
CA PRO A 225 6.89 15.52 -23.85
C PRO A 225 7.84 14.32 -24.01
N ASN A 226 8.83 14.18 -23.11
CA ASN A 226 9.85 13.13 -23.18
C ASN A 226 9.84 12.19 -21.96
N LEU A 227 8.95 12.37 -20.97
CA LEU A 227 8.91 11.52 -19.77
C LEU A 227 7.47 11.18 -19.37
N GLY A 228 7.20 9.89 -19.16
CA GLY A 228 5.88 9.40 -18.75
C GLY A 228 5.95 8.23 -17.77
N GLU A 229 5.04 8.23 -16.80
CA GLU A 229 4.81 7.12 -15.87
C GLU A 229 3.80 6.15 -16.49
N ILE A 230 4.17 4.90 -16.72
CA ILE A 230 3.20 3.87 -17.13
C ILE A 230 2.61 3.20 -15.89
N GLY A 231 1.29 3.06 -15.85
CA GLY A 231 0.59 2.55 -14.69
C GLY A 231 -0.89 2.32 -14.98
N MET A 232 -1.69 2.33 -13.92
CA MET A 232 -3.13 2.04 -14.00
C MET A 232 -3.47 0.74 -14.74
N ALA A 233 -2.53 -0.22 -14.71
CA ALA A 233 -2.64 -1.49 -15.42
C ALA A 233 -3.52 -2.44 -14.60
N MET A 234 -4.75 -2.65 -15.06
CA MET A 234 -5.77 -3.43 -14.36
C MET A 234 -6.51 -4.31 -15.36
N ILE A 235 -6.85 -5.52 -14.92
CA ILE A 235 -7.73 -6.45 -15.64
C ILE A 235 -8.71 -7.00 -14.61
N ASP A 236 -10.00 -7.00 -14.97
CA ASP A 236 -11.07 -7.64 -14.21
C ASP A 236 -10.65 -9.07 -13.85
N PRO A 237 -10.74 -9.49 -12.56
CA PRO A 237 -10.30 -10.80 -12.10
C PRO A 237 -10.73 -11.98 -12.97
N GLN A 238 -11.95 -11.93 -13.53
CA GLN A 238 -12.50 -12.99 -14.38
C GLN A 238 -11.73 -13.15 -15.72
N TYR A 239 -11.04 -12.09 -16.15
CA TYR A 239 -10.33 -12.02 -17.43
C TYR A 239 -8.80 -12.05 -17.27
N ARG A 240 -8.26 -12.16 -16.05
CA ARG A 240 -6.80 -12.16 -15.81
C ARG A 240 -6.03 -13.30 -16.50
N ARG A 241 -6.71 -14.42 -16.79
CA ARG A 241 -6.14 -15.57 -17.53
C ARG A 241 -6.35 -15.49 -19.04
N SER A 242 -7.00 -14.42 -19.54
CA SER A 242 -7.15 -14.15 -20.97
C SER A 242 -5.90 -13.46 -21.54
N ARG A 243 -5.90 -13.23 -22.87
CA ARG A 243 -4.86 -12.45 -23.55
C ARG A 243 -5.00 -10.93 -23.35
N ALA A 244 -6.02 -10.45 -22.64
CA ALA A 244 -6.36 -9.03 -22.51
C ALA A 244 -5.18 -8.19 -22.03
N PHE A 245 -4.48 -8.61 -20.98
CA PHE A 245 -3.35 -7.86 -20.44
C PHE A 245 -2.20 -7.70 -21.43
N ILE A 246 -1.80 -8.80 -22.07
CA ILE A 246 -0.66 -8.81 -22.99
C ILE A 246 -0.98 -7.97 -24.23
N LEU A 247 -2.19 -8.09 -24.75
CA LEU A 247 -2.64 -7.30 -25.90
C LEU A 247 -2.80 -5.82 -25.53
N LEU A 248 -3.28 -5.51 -24.32
CA LEU A 248 -3.39 -4.14 -23.82
C LEU A 248 -2.01 -3.50 -23.69
N LYS A 249 -1.06 -4.17 -23.03
CA LYS A 249 0.33 -3.71 -22.90
C LYS A 249 0.96 -3.46 -24.27
N LYS A 250 0.75 -4.38 -25.23
CA LYS A 250 1.23 -4.23 -26.60
C LYS A 250 0.62 -2.99 -27.28
N ALA A 251 -0.71 -2.85 -27.25
CA ALA A 251 -1.40 -1.72 -27.85
C ALA A 251 -0.96 -0.38 -27.24
N THR A 252 -0.77 -0.33 -25.91
CA THR A 252 -0.23 0.86 -25.24
C THR A 252 1.16 1.20 -25.76
N PHE A 253 2.04 0.21 -25.94
CA PHE A 253 3.38 0.45 -26.50
C PHE A 253 3.36 0.87 -27.96
N ASP A 254 2.45 0.33 -28.77
CA ASP A 254 2.28 0.74 -30.17
C ASP A 254 1.80 2.20 -30.25
N GLU A 255 0.86 2.62 -29.39
CA GLU A 255 0.43 4.01 -29.27
C GLU A 255 1.55 4.94 -28.80
N ILE A 256 2.39 4.51 -27.85
CA ILE A 256 3.54 5.29 -27.40
C ILE A 256 4.53 5.49 -28.56
N LYS A 257 4.88 4.43 -29.30
CA LYS A 257 5.80 4.54 -30.44
C LYS A 257 5.27 5.48 -31.51
N LEU A 258 3.95 5.46 -31.75
CA LEU A 258 3.30 6.30 -32.74
C LEU A 258 3.28 7.78 -32.32
N LYS A 259 2.88 8.08 -31.09
CA LYS A 259 2.63 9.45 -30.63
C LYS A 259 3.82 10.10 -29.93
N PHE A 260 4.65 9.30 -29.27
CA PHE A 260 5.76 9.75 -28.43
C PHE A 260 7.01 8.90 -28.68
N PRO A 261 7.57 8.91 -29.90
CA PRO A 261 8.70 8.05 -30.28
C PRO A 261 9.98 8.27 -29.45
N ASN A 262 10.08 9.42 -28.77
CA ASN A 262 11.22 9.79 -27.91
C ASN A 262 10.93 9.64 -26.41
N LEU A 263 9.80 9.03 -26.02
CA LEU A 263 9.38 8.97 -24.64
C LEU A 263 10.25 8.02 -23.81
N ILE A 264 10.76 8.54 -22.71
CA ILE A 264 11.26 7.74 -21.60
C ILE A 264 10.06 7.32 -20.76
N ILE A 265 9.83 6.01 -20.70
CA ILE A 265 8.74 5.43 -19.93
C ILE A 265 9.33 4.90 -18.64
N TYR A 266 8.80 5.31 -17.49
CA TYR A 266 9.16 4.70 -16.22
C TYR A 266 7.95 4.06 -15.55
N VAL A 267 8.23 3.12 -14.66
CA VAL A 267 7.24 2.44 -13.85
C VAL A 267 7.80 2.26 -12.45
N THR A 268 6.93 2.48 -11.47
CA THR A 268 7.20 2.25 -10.06
C THR A 268 6.24 1.17 -9.56
N THR A 269 6.77 0.12 -8.94
CA THR A 269 5.96 -0.96 -8.37
C THR A 269 6.34 -1.23 -6.93
N VAL A 270 5.34 -1.47 -6.09
CA VAL A 270 5.56 -1.70 -4.65
C VAL A 270 6.25 -3.04 -4.38
N THR A 271 7.06 -3.07 -3.32
CA THR A 271 7.86 -4.24 -2.94
C THR A 271 7.07 -5.30 -2.19
N SER A 272 5.87 -5.01 -1.71
CA SER A 272 4.97 -6.00 -1.10
C SER A 272 4.29 -6.96 -2.10
N HIS A 273 4.32 -6.65 -3.40
CA HIS A 273 3.60 -7.38 -4.44
C HIS A 273 4.50 -7.82 -5.61
N LYS A 274 5.14 -9.00 -5.51
CA LYS A 274 5.95 -9.56 -6.60
C LYS A 274 5.20 -9.70 -7.93
N ALA A 275 3.89 -9.97 -7.88
CA ALA A 275 3.07 -10.14 -9.09
C ALA A 275 2.94 -8.85 -9.91
N SER A 276 2.85 -7.68 -9.26
CA SER A 276 2.78 -6.39 -9.99
C SER A 276 4.13 -6.03 -10.60
N GLN A 277 5.24 -6.37 -9.95
CA GLN A 277 6.59 -6.18 -10.47
C GLN A 277 6.87 -6.98 -11.77
N ALA A 278 6.17 -8.08 -12.01
CA ALA A 278 6.30 -8.83 -13.27
C ALA A 278 5.94 -7.99 -14.52
N PHE A 279 5.15 -6.92 -14.36
CA PHE A 279 4.88 -5.95 -15.43
C PHE A 279 6.15 -5.28 -15.94
N MET A 280 7.17 -5.11 -15.08
CA MET A 280 8.46 -4.51 -15.40
C MET A 280 9.35 -5.41 -16.27
N SER A 281 8.86 -6.58 -16.70
CA SER A 281 9.56 -7.37 -17.74
C SER A 281 9.75 -6.51 -19.00
N GLY A 282 11.02 -6.32 -19.38
CA GLY A 282 11.44 -5.44 -20.47
C GLY A 282 11.85 -4.03 -20.06
N PHE A 283 11.73 -3.67 -18.76
CA PHE A 283 12.26 -2.44 -18.20
C PHE A 283 13.63 -2.69 -17.58
N THR A 284 14.50 -1.69 -17.68
CA THR A 284 15.75 -1.63 -16.91
C THR A 284 15.43 -1.23 -15.48
N ILE A 285 15.73 -2.10 -14.51
CA ILE A 285 15.62 -1.76 -13.09
C ILE A 285 16.84 -0.95 -12.69
N SER A 286 16.64 0.19 -12.04
CA SER A 286 17.76 1.09 -11.73
C SER A 286 17.71 1.77 -10.37
N MET A 287 16.61 1.65 -9.61
CA MET A 287 16.51 2.29 -8.31
C MET A 287 15.54 1.53 -7.39
N LEU A 288 15.83 1.54 -6.09
CA LEU A 288 14.91 1.13 -5.03
C LEU A 288 14.63 2.33 -4.11
N GLU A 289 13.36 2.71 -4.02
CA GLU A 289 12.89 3.76 -3.15
C GLU A 289 12.42 3.14 -1.83
N LEU A 290 13.28 3.18 -0.80
CA LEU A 290 13.00 2.53 0.47
C LEU A 290 12.11 3.38 1.38
N SER A 291 11.10 2.78 2.00
CA SER A 291 10.25 3.48 2.98
C SER A 291 9.61 4.75 2.39
N LEU A 292 9.02 4.60 1.20
CA LEU A 292 8.44 5.67 0.39
C LEU A 292 7.04 6.08 0.88
N ILE A 293 6.15 5.10 1.08
CA ILE A 293 4.72 5.34 1.36
C ILE A 293 4.40 4.86 2.78
N ASN A 294 3.72 5.69 3.57
CA ASN A 294 3.15 5.27 4.84
C ASN A 294 1.94 4.36 4.59
N ASN A 295 2.02 3.08 4.95
CA ASN A 295 0.99 2.11 4.55
C ASN A 295 -0.15 2.11 5.56
N THR A 296 -1.21 2.88 5.28
CA THR A 296 -2.53 2.67 5.90
C THR A 296 -3.34 1.72 5.03
N SER A 297 -2.99 0.42 5.06
CA SER A 297 -3.76 -0.72 4.52
C SER A 297 -4.30 -0.62 3.07
N TYR A 298 -3.69 -1.33 2.13
CA TYR A 298 -4.35 -1.69 0.87
C TYR A 298 -5.47 -2.71 1.12
N VAL A 299 -6.73 -2.32 0.89
CA VAL A 299 -7.88 -3.23 1.01
C VAL A 299 -7.83 -4.28 -0.10
N GLY A 300 -7.89 -5.57 0.26
CA GLY A 300 -7.91 -6.69 -0.70
C GLY A 300 -6.54 -7.34 -0.96
N MET A 301 -5.50 -6.97 -0.22
CA MET A 301 -4.16 -7.51 -0.35
C MET A 301 -3.66 -8.02 1.00
N ASN A 302 -3.49 -9.35 1.14
CA ASN A 302 -2.93 -10.00 2.33
C ASN A 302 -1.46 -9.60 2.51
N THR A 303 -1.21 -8.46 3.16
CA THR A 303 0.13 -8.02 3.51
C THR A 303 0.29 -8.08 5.03
N LYS A 304 1.31 -8.82 5.50
CA LYS A 304 1.79 -8.68 6.89
C LYS A 304 2.21 -7.23 7.08
N ALA A 305 1.99 -6.66 8.27
CA ALA A 305 2.15 -5.25 8.61
C ALA A 305 3.54 -4.66 8.24
N ILE A 306 3.74 -4.34 6.96
CA ILE A 306 4.82 -3.49 6.49
C ILE A 306 4.38 -2.08 6.83
N ARG A 307 5.04 -1.47 7.83
CA ARG A 307 4.69 -0.13 8.31
C ARG A 307 4.84 0.94 7.23
N ARG A 308 5.82 0.78 6.32
CA ARG A 308 6.07 1.69 5.21
C ARG A 308 6.49 0.93 3.96
N GLU A 309 5.79 1.18 2.86
CA GLU A 309 6.00 0.49 1.59
C GLU A 309 7.21 1.06 0.85
N SER A 310 7.98 0.17 0.23
CA SER A 310 9.11 0.53 -0.65
C SER A 310 8.73 0.26 -2.10
N ALA A 311 9.46 0.82 -3.04
CA ALA A 311 9.17 0.66 -4.46
C ALA A 311 10.40 0.34 -5.30
N VAL A 312 10.17 -0.43 -6.37
CA VAL A 312 11.12 -0.70 -7.44
C VAL A 312 10.84 0.24 -8.59
N TYR A 313 11.85 0.99 -8.99
CA TYR A 313 11.81 1.87 -10.15
C TYR A 313 12.51 1.20 -11.34
N GLY A 314 11.87 1.29 -12.50
CA GLY A 314 12.49 0.89 -13.75
C GLY A 314 12.02 1.74 -14.91
N PHE A 315 12.84 1.78 -15.96
CA PHE A 315 12.60 2.61 -17.12
C PHE A 315 12.85 1.84 -18.42
N MET A 316 12.32 2.37 -19.52
CA MET A 316 12.65 1.96 -20.87
C MET A 316 12.45 3.14 -21.83
N THR A 317 12.96 2.99 -23.04
CA THR A 317 12.69 3.89 -24.16
C THR A 317 12.62 3.10 -25.45
N PHE A 318 11.91 3.62 -26.43
CA PHE A 318 11.97 3.14 -27.81
C PHE A 318 12.88 4.00 -28.69
N ALA A 319 13.47 5.06 -28.13
CA ALA A 319 14.35 5.98 -28.85
C ALA A 319 15.76 5.41 -28.93
N GLU A 320 16.19 4.96 -30.10
CA GLU A 320 17.50 4.32 -30.28
C GLU A 320 18.69 5.30 -30.22
N GLN A 321 18.49 6.59 -30.54
CA GLN A 321 19.62 7.51 -30.83
C GLN A 321 19.66 8.81 -30.03
N LYS A 322 18.61 9.17 -29.28
CA LYS A 322 18.50 10.51 -28.70
C LYS A 322 19.27 10.71 -27.38
N PHE A 323 19.61 9.63 -26.68
CA PHE A 323 20.04 9.69 -25.28
C PHE A 323 21.37 8.98 -25.02
N SER A 324 22.32 9.07 -25.96
CA SER A 324 23.70 8.69 -25.67
C SER A 324 24.31 9.72 -24.73
N SER A 325 24.45 9.35 -23.46
CA SER A 325 24.96 10.25 -22.42
C SER A 325 26.19 9.63 -21.77
N CYS A 326 27.25 10.43 -21.66
CA CYS A 326 28.32 10.18 -20.70
C CYS A 326 27.81 10.61 -19.32
N ILE A 327 27.87 9.72 -18.34
CA ILE A 327 27.51 10.02 -16.96
C ILE A 327 28.69 9.81 -16.03
N TYR A 328 28.90 10.77 -15.13
CA TYR A 328 29.93 10.73 -14.10
C TYR A 328 29.36 10.14 -12.81
N VAL A 329 30.02 9.11 -12.28
CA VAL A 329 29.58 8.36 -11.10
C VAL A 329 30.72 8.15 -10.09
N PRO A 330 30.43 7.99 -8.79
CA PRO A 330 31.46 7.67 -7.81
C PRO A 330 32.14 6.34 -8.12
N THR A 331 33.43 6.24 -7.78
CA THR A 331 34.25 5.06 -8.08
C THR A 331 33.68 3.81 -7.41
N GLU A 332 33.12 3.98 -6.22
CA GLU A 332 32.52 2.98 -5.34
C GLU A 332 31.31 2.28 -5.98
N HIS A 333 30.60 2.95 -6.89
CA HIS A 333 29.35 2.46 -7.48
C HIS A 333 29.47 2.08 -8.96
N VAL A 334 30.64 2.28 -9.60
CA VAL A 334 30.84 2.02 -11.04
C VAL A 334 30.39 0.61 -11.44
N GLU A 335 30.79 -0.41 -10.67
CA GLU A 335 30.46 -1.81 -10.97
C GLU A 335 28.96 -2.08 -10.84
N MET A 336 28.33 -1.59 -9.77
CA MET A 336 26.89 -1.74 -9.54
C MET A 336 26.08 -1.02 -10.62
N ILE A 337 26.43 0.23 -10.94
CA ILE A 337 25.75 1.02 -11.97
C ILE A 337 25.94 0.38 -13.35
N GLY A 338 27.15 -0.09 -13.66
CA GLY A 338 27.42 -0.86 -14.88
C GLY A 338 26.56 -2.12 -14.96
N SER A 339 26.41 -2.84 -13.85
CA SER A 339 25.55 -4.03 -13.76
C SER A 339 24.07 -3.71 -13.97
N LEU A 340 23.57 -2.59 -13.44
CA LEU A 340 22.18 -2.14 -13.61
C LEU A 340 21.88 -1.72 -15.05
N LEU A 341 22.83 -1.05 -15.70
CA LEU A 341 22.67 -0.51 -17.05
C LEU A 341 23.10 -1.47 -18.17
N HIS A 342 23.71 -2.62 -17.85
CA HIS A 342 24.26 -3.55 -18.84
C HIS A 342 23.29 -3.91 -19.97
N ASP A 343 22.04 -4.23 -19.62
CA ASP A 343 21.00 -4.60 -20.58
C ASP A 343 20.06 -3.43 -20.90
N SER A 344 20.48 -2.20 -20.61
CA SER A 344 19.62 -1.04 -20.79
C SER A 344 19.44 -0.71 -22.26
N CYS A 345 18.22 -0.32 -22.63
CA CYS A 345 17.91 0.28 -23.92
C CYS A 345 18.45 1.73 -24.04
N PHE A 346 19.15 2.24 -23.03
CA PHE A 346 19.85 3.52 -23.07
C PHE A 346 21.36 3.29 -23.23
N PRO A 347 21.98 3.73 -24.33
CA PRO A 347 23.43 3.72 -24.45
C PRO A 347 24.02 4.75 -23.49
N VAL A 348 24.72 4.29 -22.46
CA VAL A 348 25.36 5.14 -21.45
C VAL A 348 26.84 4.81 -21.35
N THR A 349 27.68 5.83 -21.41
CA THR A 349 29.11 5.71 -21.11
C THR A 349 29.33 6.10 -19.65
N LEU A 350 29.97 5.23 -18.88
CA LEU A 350 30.29 5.50 -17.48
C LEU A 350 31.69 6.09 -17.34
N GLU A 351 31.77 7.26 -16.72
CA GLU A 351 33.01 7.90 -16.30
C GLU A 351 33.04 8.04 -14.77
N ARG A 352 34.25 8.05 -14.21
CA ARG A 352 34.43 8.24 -12.77
C ARG A 352 34.38 9.73 -12.42
N ASN A 353 33.83 10.04 -11.26
CA ASN A 353 33.98 11.34 -10.64
C ASN A 353 35.46 11.60 -10.32
N THR A 354 36.02 12.62 -10.96
CA THR A 354 37.40 13.09 -10.72
C THR A 354 37.47 14.59 -10.47
N GLY A 355 36.32 15.27 -10.46
CA GLY A 355 36.24 16.71 -10.25
C GLY A 355 36.56 17.12 -8.81
N ASP A 356 36.53 18.43 -8.60
CA ASP A 356 36.56 19.07 -7.29
C ASP A 356 35.33 20.01 -7.17
N PHE A 357 35.17 20.70 -6.05
CA PHE A 357 34.10 21.69 -5.90
C PHE A 357 34.46 22.97 -6.68
N ASP A 358 33.72 23.24 -7.76
CA ASP A 358 34.01 24.37 -8.66
C ASP A 358 33.41 25.70 -8.17
N GLU A 359 32.36 25.65 -7.34
CA GLU A 359 31.65 26.83 -6.82
C GLU A 359 31.64 26.86 -5.28
N GLU A 360 31.46 28.03 -4.68
CA GLU A 360 31.37 28.14 -3.21
C GLU A 360 30.05 27.58 -2.68
N LEU A 361 28.95 27.86 -3.39
CA LEU A 361 27.58 27.62 -2.93
C LEU A 361 26.88 26.51 -3.70
N SER A 362 26.22 25.61 -2.98
CA SER A 362 25.36 24.57 -3.54
C SER A 362 24.00 25.13 -3.93
N VAL A 363 23.44 24.62 -5.03
CA VAL A 363 22.08 24.96 -5.48
C VAL A 363 21.24 23.69 -5.41
N PHE A 364 20.14 23.75 -4.66
CA PHE A 364 19.23 22.62 -4.50
C PHE A 364 17.78 23.06 -4.26
N GLU A 365 16.85 22.17 -4.58
CA GLU A 365 15.43 22.29 -4.27
C GLU A 365 15.03 21.23 -3.23
N THR A 366 14.06 21.56 -2.37
CA THR A 366 13.49 20.62 -1.40
C THR A 366 12.03 20.36 -1.74
N VAL A 367 11.69 19.12 -2.09
CA VAL A 367 10.33 18.67 -2.36
C VAL A 367 9.87 17.76 -1.24
N ARG A 368 8.83 18.16 -0.51
CA ARG A 368 8.35 17.47 0.69
C ARG A 368 7.02 16.78 0.41
N ASP A 369 6.89 15.55 0.88
CA ASP A 369 5.61 14.85 0.99
C ASP A 369 5.30 14.61 2.48
N ASN A 370 4.52 15.52 3.05
CA ASN A 370 4.14 15.44 4.46
C ASN A 370 3.16 14.28 4.74
N SER A 371 2.38 13.85 3.73
CA SER A 371 1.42 12.75 3.91
C SER A 371 2.13 11.41 4.06
N HIS A 372 3.25 11.25 3.34
CA HIS A 372 4.08 10.06 3.42
C HIS A 372 5.34 10.28 4.26
N HIS A 373 5.58 11.46 4.84
CA HIS A 373 6.76 11.77 5.65
C HIS A 373 8.11 11.48 4.97
N HIS A 374 8.23 11.82 3.69
CA HIS A 374 9.52 11.75 2.98
C HIS A 374 9.85 13.08 2.28
N THR A 375 11.13 13.29 1.99
CA THR A 375 11.60 14.52 1.30
C THR A 375 12.67 14.20 0.28
N PHE A 376 12.59 14.83 -0.89
CA PHE A 376 13.64 14.85 -1.91
C PHE A 376 14.43 16.17 -1.83
N LEU A 377 15.75 16.05 -1.69
CA LEU A 377 16.73 17.13 -1.82
C LEU A 377 17.38 17.01 -3.19
N ASN A 378 16.92 17.83 -4.14
CA ASN A 378 17.36 17.78 -5.52
C ASN A 378 18.46 18.80 -5.75
N PHE A 379 19.72 18.36 -5.76
CA PHE A 379 20.84 19.26 -6.05
C PHE A 379 20.95 19.49 -7.54
N GLN A 380 21.08 20.74 -7.96
CA GLN A 380 21.46 21.11 -9.32
C GLN A 380 22.96 21.42 -9.42
N LYS A 381 23.58 21.92 -8.34
CA LYS A 381 25.01 22.21 -8.25
C LYS A 381 25.56 21.93 -6.86
N LEU A 382 26.80 21.43 -6.79
CA LEU A 382 27.50 21.15 -5.53
C LEU A 382 28.62 22.18 -5.33
N GLY A 383 28.50 22.99 -4.29
CA GLY A 383 29.54 23.92 -3.87
C GLY A 383 30.37 23.38 -2.72
N THR A 384 31.42 24.11 -2.33
CA THR A 384 32.24 23.78 -1.16
C THR A 384 31.43 23.68 0.14
N ASP A 385 30.27 24.33 0.21
CA ASP A 385 29.35 24.28 1.35
C ASP A 385 28.45 23.01 1.38
N PHE A 386 28.52 22.13 0.36
CA PHE A 386 27.63 20.99 0.19
C PHE A 386 27.49 20.14 1.46
N ALA A 387 28.60 19.73 2.07
CA ALA A 387 28.58 18.92 3.28
C ALA A 387 27.88 19.64 4.45
N THR A 388 28.04 20.96 4.54
CA THR A 388 27.39 21.78 5.57
C THR A 388 25.90 21.93 5.30
N GLN A 389 25.50 22.16 4.05
CA GLN A 389 24.08 22.24 3.66
C GLN A 389 23.38 20.90 3.89
N LEU A 390 24.01 19.79 3.48
CA LEU A 390 23.48 18.44 3.68
C LEU A 390 23.16 18.22 5.17
N ARG A 391 24.15 18.38 6.06
CA ARG A 391 23.95 18.26 7.52
C ARG A 391 22.84 19.14 8.05
N LYS A 392 22.82 20.41 7.64
CA LYS A 392 21.83 21.39 8.09
C LYS A 392 20.42 20.95 7.69
N GLN A 393 20.22 20.56 6.43
CA GLN A 393 18.93 20.11 5.92
C GLN A 393 18.50 18.79 6.54
N THR A 394 19.40 17.80 6.67
CA THR A 394 19.11 16.53 7.33
C THR A 394 18.61 16.76 8.76
N ARG A 395 19.30 17.60 9.55
CA ARG A 395 18.89 17.90 10.93
C ARG A 395 17.56 18.64 10.99
N LEU A 396 17.35 19.61 10.12
CA LEU A 396 16.10 20.37 10.05
C LEU A 396 14.93 19.44 9.73
N LEU A 397 15.06 18.60 8.71
CA LEU A 397 14.00 17.67 8.29
C LEU A 397 13.75 16.58 9.34
N GLN A 398 14.79 16.13 10.05
CA GLN A 398 14.64 15.23 11.19
C GLN A 398 13.85 15.86 12.34
N GLN A 399 14.02 17.17 12.59
CA GLN A 399 13.24 17.91 13.59
C GLN A 399 11.79 18.17 13.16
N GLU A 400 11.50 18.08 11.86
CA GLU A 400 10.18 18.23 11.26
C GLU A 400 9.47 16.87 11.04
N ASP A 401 9.86 15.83 11.79
CA ASP A 401 9.26 14.48 11.74
C ASP A 401 9.25 13.83 10.34
N MET A 402 10.21 14.21 9.47
CA MET A 402 10.47 13.43 8.27
C MET A 402 11.10 12.10 8.64
N VAL A 403 10.74 11.05 7.89
CA VAL A 403 11.13 9.67 8.17
C VAL A 403 12.19 9.19 7.19
N THR A 404 12.04 9.53 5.90
CA THR A 404 12.98 9.14 4.84
C THR A 404 13.40 10.36 4.03
N LEU A 405 14.70 10.50 3.78
CA LEU A 405 15.25 11.53 2.91
C LEU A 405 15.89 10.90 1.67
N TYR A 406 15.67 11.52 0.52
CA TYR A 406 16.32 11.19 -0.74
C TYR A 406 17.14 12.37 -1.21
N VAL A 407 18.34 12.12 -1.71
CA VAL A 407 19.20 13.14 -2.34
C VAL A 407 19.38 12.75 -3.80
N SER A 408 19.11 13.67 -4.71
CA SER A 408 19.41 13.49 -6.13
C SER A 408 20.60 14.36 -6.55
N ILE A 409 21.56 13.77 -7.25
CA ILE A 409 22.81 14.41 -7.71
C ILE A 409 22.92 14.26 -9.23
N PRO A 410 23.17 15.34 -9.99
CA PRO A 410 23.27 15.27 -11.44
C PRO A 410 24.56 14.58 -11.88
N THR A 411 24.47 13.80 -12.95
CA THR A 411 25.62 13.01 -13.47
C THR A 411 26.19 13.54 -14.77
N HIS A 412 25.57 14.55 -15.39
CA HIS A 412 26.07 15.18 -16.61
C HIS A 412 27.24 16.15 -16.35
N VAL A 413 27.61 16.33 -15.08
CA VAL A 413 28.74 17.14 -14.60
C VAL A 413 29.70 16.21 -13.87
N ASN A 414 31.01 16.41 -14.08
CA ASN A 414 32.03 15.68 -13.34
C ASN A 414 32.02 16.14 -11.87
N GLN A 415 31.45 15.31 -10.99
CA GLN A 415 31.26 15.68 -9.59
C GLN A 415 32.56 15.56 -8.78
N PRO A 416 32.64 16.19 -7.60
CA PRO A 416 33.76 16.03 -6.68
C PRO A 416 34.06 14.56 -6.40
N LYS A 417 35.34 14.17 -6.50
CA LYS A 417 35.79 12.78 -6.21
C LYS A 417 35.43 12.29 -4.79
N VAL A 418 35.18 13.21 -3.86
CA VAL A 418 34.82 12.94 -2.47
C VAL A 418 33.30 12.81 -2.24
N LEU A 419 32.49 12.90 -3.29
CA LEU A 419 31.02 12.95 -3.21
C LEU A 419 30.42 11.82 -2.37
N ASP A 420 30.73 10.57 -2.71
CA ASP A 420 30.14 9.40 -2.03
C ASP A 420 30.53 9.38 -0.54
N ARG A 421 31.81 9.59 -0.25
CA ARG A 421 32.30 9.70 1.12
C ARG A 421 31.55 10.78 1.93
N VAL A 422 31.33 11.97 1.36
CA VAL A 422 30.59 13.04 2.04
C VAL A 422 29.14 12.62 2.30
N LEU A 423 28.47 11.95 1.35
CA LEU A 423 27.11 11.45 1.55
C LEU A 423 27.04 10.37 2.65
N MET A 424 27.94 9.39 2.58
CA MET A 424 28.05 8.29 3.55
C MET A 424 28.35 8.78 4.97
N GLU A 425 29.29 9.72 5.14
CA GLU A 425 29.58 10.37 6.43
C GLU A 425 28.36 11.11 7.03
N ASN A 426 27.36 11.43 6.22
CA ASN A 426 26.10 12.07 6.63
C ASN A 426 24.90 11.11 6.62
N GLY A 427 25.15 9.80 6.57
CA GLY A 427 24.12 8.76 6.69
C GLY A 427 23.34 8.47 5.40
N TYR A 428 23.79 9.01 4.26
CA TYR A 428 23.19 8.74 2.96
C TYR A 428 23.95 7.62 2.25
N PHE A 429 23.23 6.63 1.72
CA PHE A 429 23.79 5.54 0.93
C PHE A 429 23.14 5.47 -0.45
N PHE A 430 23.89 5.02 -1.45
CA PHE A 430 23.38 4.90 -2.82
C PHE A 430 22.14 4.03 -2.91
N SER A 431 21.13 4.49 -3.65
CA SER A 431 19.85 3.79 -3.84
C SER A 431 19.43 3.62 -5.30
N GLY A 432 20.19 4.18 -6.24
CA GLY A 432 20.01 3.95 -7.66
C GLY A 432 20.28 5.16 -8.53
N LEU A 433 19.75 5.10 -9.75
CA LEU A 433 19.81 6.17 -10.74
C LEU A 433 18.53 6.22 -11.56
N GLN A 434 18.22 7.41 -12.07
CA GLN A 434 17.05 7.65 -12.89
C GLN A 434 17.38 8.60 -14.05
N PRO A 435 16.85 8.33 -15.26
CA PRO A 435 16.88 9.27 -16.37
C PRO A 435 15.83 10.39 -16.18
N ASN A 436 16.19 11.58 -16.63
CA ASN A 436 15.37 12.78 -16.63
C ASN A 436 14.76 13.04 -18.03
N SER A 437 13.78 13.94 -18.12
CA SER A 437 13.10 14.26 -19.39
C SER A 437 13.99 14.90 -20.46
N ASP A 438 15.14 15.44 -20.08
CA ASP A 438 16.15 16.00 -20.98
C ASP A 438 17.16 14.94 -21.47
N GLY A 439 17.11 13.70 -20.95
CA GLY A 439 18.05 12.64 -21.25
C GLY A 439 19.29 12.60 -20.34
N ASN A 440 19.42 13.56 -19.42
CA ASN A 440 20.42 13.52 -18.37
C ASN A 440 19.98 12.55 -17.27
N TRP A 441 20.91 12.21 -16.36
CA TRP A 441 20.64 11.28 -15.28
C TRP A 441 20.98 11.90 -13.93
N ASN A 442 20.26 11.43 -12.91
CA ASN A 442 20.57 11.71 -11.52
C ASN A 442 20.89 10.41 -10.78
N LEU A 443 21.91 10.46 -9.91
CA LEU A 443 22.13 9.46 -8.87
C LEU A 443 21.23 9.76 -7.70
N TYR A 444 20.75 8.71 -7.04
CA TYR A 444 19.93 8.80 -5.85
C TYR A 444 20.63 8.16 -4.66
N TYR A 445 20.51 8.83 -3.51
CA TYR A 445 20.96 8.35 -2.22
C TYR A 445 19.83 8.45 -1.22
N THR A 446 19.73 7.48 -0.33
CA THR A 446 18.70 7.40 0.70
C THR A 446 19.32 7.56 2.08
N ASN A 447 18.64 8.32 2.94
CA ASN A 447 18.91 8.36 4.38
C ASN A 447 17.61 8.00 5.10
N LEU A 448 17.67 6.92 5.89
CA LEU A 448 16.54 6.35 6.62
C LEU A 448 16.35 6.98 8.01
N LEU A 449 17.11 8.03 8.32
CA LEU A 449 17.13 8.75 9.58
C LEU A 449 17.22 7.79 10.78
N THR A 450 16.18 7.72 11.60
CA THR A 450 16.16 6.90 12.83
C THR A 450 15.53 5.52 12.61
N GLN A 451 15.16 5.19 11.36
CA GLN A 451 14.51 3.91 11.06
C GLN A 451 15.48 2.74 11.16
N LYS A 452 15.02 1.67 11.82
CA LYS A 452 15.60 0.34 11.65
C LYS A 452 14.90 -0.31 10.47
N PHE A 453 15.62 -0.50 9.37
CA PHE A 453 15.05 -1.04 8.14
C PHE A 453 15.52 -2.47 7.90
N SER A 454 14.57 -3.38 7.64
CA SER A 454 14.84 -4.77 7.28
C SER A 454 14.73 -4.94 5.77
N PHE A 455 15.87 -5.11 5.10
CA PHE A 455 15.90 -5.42 3.66
C PHE A 455 15.28 -6.80 3.35
N ASP A 456 15.24 -7.69 4.34
CA ASP A 456 14.69 -9.05 4.17
C ASP A 456 13.15 -9.05 4.05
N ASP A 457 12.51 -7.92 4.38
CA ASP A 457 11.06 -7.74 4.24
C ASP A 457 10.67 -7.38 2.79
N LEU A 458 11.64 -7.00 1.95
CA LEU A 458 11.41 -6.61 0.55
C LEU A 458 11.10 -7.85 -0.29
N GLN A 459 9.92 -7.89 -0.92
CA GLN A 459 9.57 -8.97 -1.84
C GLN A 459 9.88 -8.56 -3.28
N LEU A 460 11.07 -8.93 -3.74
CA LEU A 460 11.56 -8.56 -5.07
C LEU A 460 11.36 -9.69 -6.09
N PHE A 461 10.91 -9.33 -7.29
CA PHE A 461 10.69 -10.22 -8.43
C PHE A 461 11.92 -10.34 -9.33
N SER A 462 12.58 -9.21 -9.64
CA SER A 462 13.72 -9.16 -10.57
C SER A 462 15.04 -9.52 -9.88
N PRO A 463 15.91 -10.36 -10.48
CA PRO A 463 17.26 -10.58 -9.98
C PRO A 463 18.08 -9.29 -9.84
N LYS A 464 17.89 -8.32 -10.74
CA LYS A 464 18.55 -7.00 -10.67
C LYS A 464 18.11 -6.18 -9.47
N ALA A 465 16.82 -6.26 -9.13
CA ALA A 465 16.32 -5.61 -7.91
C ALA A 465 16.93 -6.26 -6.65
N VAL A 466 17.06 -7.59 -6.63
CA VAL A 466 17.71 -8.33 -5.52
C VAL A 466 19.18 -7.97 -5.40
N GLU A 467 19.90 -7.90 -6.53
CA GLU A 467 21.30 -7.47 -6.59
C GLU A 467 21.48 -6.06 -5.98
N LEU A 468 20.67 -5.09 -6.42
CA LEU A 468 20.68 -3.73 -5.89
C LEU A 468 20.30 -3.70 -4.41
N SER A 469 19.30 -4.46 -3.99
CA SER A 469 18.88 -4.55 -2.59
C SER A 469 20.01 -5.04 -1.67
N ASN A 470 20.73 -6.09 -2.08
CA ASN A 470 21.88 -6.60 -1.33
C ASN A 470 23.01 -5.59 -1.26
N TYR A 471 23.27 -4.87 -2.35
CA TYR A 471 24.26 -3.80 -2.39
C TYR A 471 23.91 -2.66 -1.43
N MET A 472 22.67 -2.17 -1.49
CA MET A 472 22.14 -1.15 -0.59
C MET A 472 22.17 -1.60 0.88
N LYS A 473 21.85 -2.87 1.16
CA LYS A 473 21.94 -3.45 2.51
C LYS A 473 23.37 -3.35 3.06
N ALA A 474 24.38 -3.67 2.25
CA ALA A 474 25.77 -3.57 2.66
C ALA A 474 26.22 -2.12 2.92
N LEU A 475 25.74 -1.15 2.13
CA LEU A 475 26.02 0.27 2.36
C LEU A 475 25.29 0.82 3.59
N TYR A 476 24.01 0.47 3.78
CA TYR A 476 23.23 0.89 4.94
C TYR A 476 23.87 0.47 6.26
N TYR A 477 24.43 -0.73 6.37
CA TYR A 477 25.13 -1.13 7.59
C TYR A 477 26.47 -0.44 7.81
N GLN A 478 27.00 0.30 6.84
CA GLN A 478 28.17 1.17 7.03
C GLN A 478 27.79 2.58 7.50
N THR A 479 26.51 2.97 7.39
CA THR A 479 26.01 4.29 7.83
C THR A 479 25.46 4.29 9.25
N ILE A 480 25.34 3.12 9.89
CA ILE A 480 24.91 2.91 11.28
C ILE A 480 26.13 2.57 12.12
#